data_AF-A0A938CQZ6-F1
#
_entry.id   AF-A0A938CQZ6-F1
#
_cell.length_a   1.000
_cell.length_b   1.000
_cell.length_c   1.000
_cell.angle_alpha   90.00
_cell.angle_beta   90.00
_cell.angle_gamma   90.00
#
_symmetry.space_group_name_H-M   'P 1'
#
loop_
_entity.id
_entity.type
_entity.pdbx_description
1 polymer ?
#
loop_
_entity_poly.entity_id
_entity_poly.type
_entity_poly.pdbx_seq_one_letter_code
_entity_poly.pdbx_strand_id
1 'polypeptide(L)'
;MATPLPLPHDYSLVGASSRHAIAQGLANGAWYKAPIPRALLKELMQRSDGPALRDTAIWIAAFIVTGGLACYLWPSPWAIPVFLAYGVLYGSSSDSRWHECGHGTAFRTPWMNDVIYNVACFMIMREPTVWRWSHARHHTDTIIVGRDPEIAVMRPTVVLRVIS
;
A
#
# COMPACT_ATOMS: atom_id res chain seq x y z
N MET A 1 -22.60 -14.23 -24.74
CA MET A 1 -21.70 -13.08 -24.53
C MET A 1 -22.25 -12.28 -23.36
N ALA A 2 -21.42 -11.92 -22.38
CA ALA A 2 -21.87 -11.08 -21.26
C ALA A 2 -22.18 -9.67 -21.77
N THR A 3 -23.29 -9.09 -21.30
CA THR A 3 -23.67 -7.72 -21.64
C THR A 3 -22.59 -6.75 -21.14
N PRO A 4 -22.03 -5.88 -22.01
CA PRO A 4 -21.03 -4.91 -21.57
C PRO A 4 -21.62 -3.97 -20.52
N LEU A 5 -20.81 -3.62 -19.52
CA LEU A 5 -21.20 -2.65 -18.50
C LEU A 5 -21.45 -1.28 -19.15
N PRO A 6 -22.56 -0.60 -18.84
CA PRO A 6 -22.78 0.75 -19.31
C PRO A 6 -21.71 1.70 -18.76
N LEU A 7 -21.31 2.67 -19.58
CA LEU A 7 -20.45 3.78 -19.17
C LEU A 7 -21.32 4.95 -18.68
N PRO A 8 -20.85 5.71 -17.66
CA PRO A 8 -19.62 5.49 -16.89
C PRO A 8 -19.75 4.31 -15.91
N HIS A 9 -18.61 3.68 -15.61
CA HIS A 9 -18.55 2.58 -14.64
C HIS A 9 -18.92 3.02 -13.22
N ASP A 10 -19.58 2.13 -12.48
CA ASP A 10 -19.95 2.34 -11.08
C ASP A 10 -18.87 1.80 -10.14
N TYR A 11 -18.04 2.69 -9.61
CA TYR A 11 -16.94 2.33 -8.69
C TYR A 11 -17.39 2.09 -7.25
N SER A 12 -18.69 2.22 -6.93
CA SER A 12 -19.22 1.91 -5.60
C SER A 12 -19.10 0.42 -5.28
N LEU A 13 -18.69 0.10 -4.04
CA LEU A 13 -18.56 -1.28 -3.56
C LEU A 13 -19.90 -2.03 -3.51
N VAL A 14 -21.02 -1.30 -3.51
CA VAL A 14 -22.41 -1.82 -3.48
C VAL A 14 -23.16 -1.56 -4.79
N GLY A 15 -22.43 -1.10 -5.81
CA GLY A 15 -22.94 -0.63 -7.08
C GLY A 15 -23.31 -1.71 -8.11
N ALA A 16 -23.70 -1.27 -9.29
CA ALA A 16 -24.04 -2.14 -10.43
C ALA A 16 -22.81 -2.94 -10.92
N SER A 17 -21.63 -2.33 -11.00
CA SER A 17 -20.40 -3.02 -11.40
C SER A 17 -19.97 -4.09 -10.40
N SER A 18 -20.20 -3.89 -9.10
CA SER A 18 -19.99 -4.91 -8.06
C SER A 18 -20.83 -6.17 -8.30
N ARG A 19 -22.14 -6.00 -8.55
CA ARG A 19 -23.06 -7.10 -8.89
C ARG A 19 -22.66 -7.81 -10.19
N HIS A 20 -22.27 -7.03 -11.19
CA HIS A 20 -21.79 -7.58 -12.45
C HIS A 20 -20.52 -8.41 -12.26
N ALA A 21 -19.53 -7.93 -11.51
CA ALA A 21 -18.30 -8.65 -11.23
C ALA A 21 -18.57 -10.00 -10.55
N ILE A 22 -19.51 -10.05 -9.60
CA ILE A 22 -19.94 -11.29 -8.97
C ILE A 22 -20.61 -12.23 -9.99
N ALA A 23 -21.54 -11.71 -10.80
CA ALA A 23 -22.23 -12.51 -11.81
C ALA A 23 -21.28 -13.09 -12.88
N GLN A 24 -20.17 -12.41 -13.15
CA GLN A 24 -19.10 -12.87 -14.04
C GLN A 24 -18.09 -13.81 -13.36
N GLY A 25 -18.24 -14.10 -12.07
CA GLY A 25 -17.30 -14.94 -11.32
C GLY A 25 -15.93 -14.30 -11.09
N LEU A 26 -15.83 -12.97 -11.21
CA LEU A 26 -14.59 -12.22 -10.93
C LEU A 26 -14.35 -12.08 -9.42
N ALA A 27 -15.43 -12.00 -8.64
CA ALA A 27 -15.36 -12.02 -7.18
C ALA A 27 -15.04 -13.42 -6.67
N ASN A 28 -13.95 -13.58 -5.90
CA ASN A 28 -13.47 -14.89 -5.43
C ASN A 28 -13.25 -15.91 -6.57
N GLY A 29 -12.87 -15.42 -7.75
CA GLY A 29 -12.63 -16.26 -8.92
C GLY A 29 -11.57 -17.34 -8.68
N ALA A 30 -11.65 -18.43 -9.44
CA ALA A 30 -10.61 -19.44 -9.47
C ALA A 30 -9.42 -18.96 -10.30
N TRP A 31 -8.55 -18.14 -9.67
CA TRP A 31 -7.34 -17.64 -10.30
C TRP A 31 -6.31 -18.74 -10.50
N TYR A 32 -5.45 -18.56 -11.50
CA TYR A 32 -4.29 -19.40 -11.70
C TYR A 32 -3.44 -19.45 -10.43
N LYS A 33 -3.01 -20.65 -10.06
CA LYS A 33 -2.05 -20.88 -8.98
C LYS A 33 -0.87 -21.61 -9.57
N ALA A 34 0.33 -21.07 -9.37
CA ALA A 34 1.54 -21.74 -9.79
C ALA A 34 1.59 -23.16 -9.21
N PRO A 35 1.98 -24.19 -9.98
CA PRO A 35 1.98 -25.59 -9.56
C PRO A 35 3.17 -25.89 -8.61
N ILE A 36 3.20 -25.20 -7.47
CA ILE A 36 4.25 -25.33 -6.45
C ILE A 36 3.71 -26.21 -5.30
N PRO A 37 4.43 -27.26 -4.88
CA PRO A 37 4.06 -28.06 -3.72
C PRO A 37 3.90 -27.19 -2.46
N ARG A 38 2.87 -27.47 -1.65
CA ARG A 38 2.57 -26.69 -0.43
C ARG A 38 3.75 -26.61 0.55
N ALA A 39 4.52 -27.70 0.66
CA ALA A 39 5.70 -27.75 1.52
C ALA A 39 6.78 -26.75 1.05
N LEU A 40 7.09 -26.75 -0.25
CA LEU A 40 8.05 -25.82 -0.85
C LEU A 40 7.57 -24.37 -0.73
N LEU A 41 6.29 -24.10 -0.98
CA LEU A 41 5.74 -22.75 -0.82
C LEU A 41 5.91 -22.25 0.62
N LYS A 42 5.67 -23.10 1.62
CA LYS A 42 5.85 -22.75 3.04
C LYS A 42 7.31 -22.48 3.40
N GLU A 43 8.24 -23.18 2.77
CA GLU A 43 9.69 -22.94 2.93
C GLU A 43 10.10 -21.60 2.32
N LEU A 44 9.60 -21.28 1.12
CA LEU A 44 9.89 -20.02 0.43
C LEU A 44 9.27 -18.79 1.11
N MET A 45 8.20 -18.96 1.87
CA MET A 45 7.49 -17.89 2.57
C MET A 45 7.95 -17.67 4.03
N GLN A 46 9.10 -18.23 4.42
CA GLN A 46 9.63 -18.05 5.78
C GLN A 46 9.98 -16.58 6.04
N ARG A 47 9.41 -16.04 7.13
CA ARG A 47 9.66 -14.68 7.58
C ARG A 47 10.79 -14.66 8.61
N SER A 48 11.57 -13.59 8.63
CA SER A 48 12.61 -13.36 9.63
C SER A 48 12.63 -11.91 10.06
N ASP A 49 12.96 -11.65 11.33
CA ASP A 49 12.94 -10.28 11.87
C ASP A 49 14.19 -9.47 11.46
N GLY A 50 15.31 -10.15 11.22
CA GLY A 50 16.63 -9.51 11.01
C GLY A 50 16.68 -8.47 9.89
N PRO A 51 16.26 -8.81 8.65
CA PRO A 51 16.27 -7.86 7.54
C PRO A 51 15.42 -6.61 7.81
N ALA A 52 14.19 -6.80 8.29
CA ALA A 52 13.27 -5.69 8.57
C ALA A 52 13.74 -4.82 9.74
N LEU A 53 14.37 -5.41 10.78
CA LEU A 53 14.99 -4.66 11.88
C LEU A 53 16.15 -3.78 11.39
N ARG A 54 17.05 -4.33 10.56
CA ARG A 54 18.16 -3.58 9.96
C ARG A 54 17.63 -2.41 9.14
N ASP A 55 16.67 -2.67 8.26
CA ASP A 55 16.15 -1.64 7.35
C ASP A 55 15.33 -0.58 8.12
N THR A 56 14.71 -0.94 9.25
CA THR A 56 14.07 0.00 10.17
C THR A 56 15.09 0.88 10.88
N ALA A 57 16.21 0.32 11.34
CA ALA A 57 17.28 1.08 11.98
C ALA A 57 17.93 2.09 11.01
N ILE A 58 18.20 1.67 9.78
CA ILE A 58 18.72 2.54 8.71
C ILE A 58 17.75 3.70 8.44
N TRP A 59 16.45 3.42 8.42
CA TRP A 59 15.40 4.40 8.17
C TRP A 59 15.28 5.45 9.27
N ILE A 60 15.27 5.03 10.53
CA ILE A 60 15.27 5.95 11.68
C ILE A 60 16.54 6.81 11.67
N ALA A 61 17.71 6.19 11.44
CA ALA A 61 18.97 6.93 11.35
C ALA A 61 18.95 7.95 10.22
N ALA A 62 18.41 7.60 9.05
CA ALA A 62 18.30 8.51 7.91
C ALA A 62 17.42 9.73 8.24
N PHE A 63 16.33 9.57 8.99
CA PHE A 63 15.52 10.71 9.44
C PHE A 63 16.23 11.59 10.46
N ILE A 64 16.92 10.99 11.43
CA ILE A 64 17.67 11.74 12.43
C ILE A 64 18.76 12.58 11.74
N VAL A 65 19.50 11.97 10.81
CA VAL A 65 20.58 12.66 10.08
C VAL A 65 20.03 13.76 9.18
N THR A 66 19.05 13.47 8.33
CA THR A 66 18.51 14.46 7.40
C THR A 66 17.74 15.57 8.11
N GLY A 67 16.95 15.24 9.14
CA GLY A 67 16.24 16.22 9.96
C GLY A 67 17.20 17.08 10.77
N GLY A 68 18.21 16.47 11.41
CA GLY A 68 19.24 17.20 12.16
C GLY A 68 20.05 18.13 11.26
N LEU A 69 20.44 17.68 10.07
CA LEU A 69 21.16 18.51 9.11
C LEU A 69 20.30 19.65 8.57
N ALA A 70 19.01 19.41 8.30
CA ALA A 70 18.09 20.45 7.87
C ALA A 70 17.93 21.52 8.96
N CYS A 71 17.77 21.12 10.22
CA CYS A 71 17.72 22.03 11.37
C CYS A 71 19.02 22.83 11.54
N TYR A 72 20.18 22.18 11.42
CA TYR A 72 21.48 22.83 11.59
C TYR A 72 21.76 23.85 10.49
N LEU A 73 21.40 23.55 9.23
CA LEU A 73 21.64 24.43 8.10
C LEU A 73 20.63 25.59 8.04
N TRP A 74 19.45 25.46 8.66
CA TRP A 74 18.43 26.50 8.62
C TRP A 74 18.91 27.80 9.30
N PRO A 75 18.68 29.00 8.72
CA PRO A 75 17.88 29.31 7.52
C PRO A 75 18.68 29.40 6.20
N SER A 76 19.87 28.84 6.13
CA SER A 76 20.70 28.85 4.91
C SER A 76 19.99 28.18 3.72
N PRO A 77 20.15 28.68 2.48
CA PRO A 77 19.66 28.00 1.27
C PRO A 77 20.15 26.55 1.13
N TRP A 78 21.29 26.19 1.75
CA TRP A 78 21.79 24.82 1.79
C TRP A 78 20.88 23.85 2.54
N ALA A 79 19.95 24.33 3.37
CA ALA A 79 18.94 23.49 4.01
C ALA A 79 17.92 22.94 3.00
N ILE A 80 17.68 23.63 1.88
CA ILE A 80 16.68 23.25 0.86
C ILE A 80 16.92 21.84 0.30
N PRO A 81 18.10 21.48 -0.25
CA PRO A 81 18.33 20.12 -0.75
C PRO A 81 18.20 19.05 0.34
N VAL A 82 18.50 19.39 1.59
CA VAL A 82 18.36 18.46 2.72
C VAL A 82 16.88 18.25 3.10
N PHE A 83 16.07 19.31 3.10
CA PHE A 83 14.62 19.20 3.26
C PHE A 83 13.98 18.38 2.13
N LEU A 84 14.44 18.54 0.88
CA LEU A 84 13.96 17.73 -0.23
C LEU A 84 14.30 16.24 -0.03
N ALA A 85 15.52 15.93 0.40
CA ALA A 85 15.91 14.56 0.74
C ALA A 85 15.06 13.98 1.89
N TYR A 86 14.84 14.76 2.95
CA TYR A 86 13.96 14.39 4.06
C TYR A 86 12.53 14.13 3.57
N GLY A 87 11.98 14.99 2.72
CA GLY A 87 10.62 14.85 2.18
C GLY A 87 10.46 13.61 1.29
N VAL A 88 11.43 13.33 0.41
CA VAL A 88 11.44 12.09 -0.40
C VAL A 88 11.49 10.87 0.50
N LEU A 89 12.37 10.87 1.51
CA LEU A 89 12.43 9.80 2.51
C LEU A 89 11.08 9.66 3.22
N TYR A 90 10.49 10.76 3.68
CA TYR A 90 9.23 10.78 4.41
C TYR A 90 8.07 10.16 3.65
N GLY A 91 7.88 10.51 2.37
CA GLY A 91 6.82 9.94 1.55
C GLY A 91 7.12 8.50 1.11
N SER A 92 8.20 8.31 0.35
CA SER A 92 8.46 7.05 -0.36
C SER A 92 8.76 5.89 0.58
N SER A 93 9.61 6.10 1.58
CA SER A 93 10.06 5.01 2.45
C SER A 93 9.05 4.66 3.54
N SER A 94 8.14 5.59 3.88
CA SER A 94 7.03 5.31 4.79
C SER A 94 5.91 4.58 4.06
N ASP A 95 5.63 4.90 2.79
CA ASP A 95 4.65 4.16 1.98
C ASP A 95 5.04 2.68 1.86
N SER A 96 6.30 2.35 1.57
CA SER A 96 6.72 0.94 1.54
C SER A 96 6.56 0.20 2.87
N ARG A 97 6.75 0.90 4.00
CA ARG A 97 6.57 0.34 5.35
C ARG A 97 5.11 0.15 5.71
N TRP A 98 4.25 1.11 5.36
CA TRP A 98 2.80 0.94 5.44
C TRP A 98 2.37 -0.29 4.65
N HIS A 99 2.92 -0.46 3.44
CA HIS A 99 2.52 -1.51 2.51
C HIS A 99 2.87 -2.89 3.05
N GLU A 100 4.16 -3.12 3.30
CA GLU A 100 4.69 -4.43 3.66
C GLU A 100 4.35 -4.82 5.11
N CYS A 101 4.38 -3.88 6.05
CA CYS A 101 3.95 -4.16 7.42
C CYS A 101 2.41 -4.30 7.51
N GLY A 102 1.66 -3.68 6.58
CA GLY A 102 0.23 -3.87 6.45
C GLY A 102 -0.16 -5.29 6.05
N HIS A 103 0.68 -5.95 5.24
CA HIS A 103 0.57 -7.39 4.92
C HIS A 103 0.97 -8.31 6.08
N GLY A 104 1.70 -7.78 7.07
CA GLY A 104 2.26 -8.55 8.17
C GLY A 104 3.39 -9.51 7.74
N THR A 105 4.02 -9.24 6.60
CA THR A 105 5.04 -10.10 6.00
C THR A 105 6.47 -9.63 6.27
N ALA A 106 6.67 -8.35 6.59
CA ALA A 106 8.00 -7.79 6.89
C ALA A 106 8.69 -8.50 8.07
N PHE A 107 7.99 -8.64 9.20
CA PHE A 107 8.53 -9.27 10.40
C PHE A 107 7.91 -10.65 10.62
N ARG A 108 8.71 -11.55 11.19
CA ARG A 108 8.21 -12.83 11.73
C ARG A 108 7.41 -12.59 13.00
N THR A 109 7.85 -11.64 13.82
CA THR A 109 7.22 -11.25 15.09
C THR A 109 6.05 -10.29 14.82
N PRO A 110 4.78 -10.69 15.05
CA PRO A 110 3.61 -9.95 14.55
C PRO A 110 3.52 -8.50 15.01
N TRP A 111 3.72 -8.23 16.31
CA TRP A 111 3.56 -6.89 16.88
C TRP A 111 4.53 -5.86 16.29
N MET A 112 5.70 -6.30 15.79
CA MET A 112 6.67 -5.41 15.16
C MET A 112 6.11 -4.83 13.85
N ASN A 113 5.37 -5.64 13.07
CA ASN A 113 4.65 -5.15 11.91
C ASN A 113 3.64 -4.07 12.32
N ASP A 114 2.85 -4.31 13.38
CA ASP A 114 1.83 -3.37 13.81
C ASP A 114 2.41 -2.02 14.26
N VAL A 115 3.53 -2.02 15.00
CA VAL A 115 4.20 -0.79 15.43
C VAL A 115 4.68 0.01 14.22
N ILE A 116 5.43 -0.62 13.32
CA ILE A 116 5.96 0.08 12.13
C ILE A 116 4.83 0.51 11.19
N TYR A 117 3.79 -0.31 11.06
CA TYR A 117 2.60 0.02 10.27
C TYR A 117 1.92 1.29 10.79
N ASN A 118 1.70 1.42 12.10
CA ASN A 118 1.04 2.60 12.67
C ASN A 118 1.89 3.87 12.52
N VAL A 119 3.21 3.78 12.72
CA VAL A 119 4.12 4.91 12.51
C VAL A 119 4.10 5.34 11.04
N ALA A 120 4.22 4.39 10.11
CA ALA A 120 4.19 4.66 8.68
C ALA A 120 2.85 5.28 8.25
N CYS A 121 1.72 4.74 8.73
CA CYS A 121 0.38 5.28 8.51
C CYS A 121 0.28 6.74 8.94
N PHE A 122 0.74 7.06 10.16
CA PHE A 122 0.75 8.44 10.65
C PHE A 122 1.53 9.36 9.71
N MET A 123 2.71 8.92 9.28
CA MET A 123 3.55 9.72 8.40
C MET A 123 2.89 10.02 7.06
N ILE A 124 2.26 9.03 6.43
CA ILE A 124 1.60 9.22 5.12
C ILE A 124 0.11 9.57 5.23
N MET A 125 -0.34 10.01 6.41
CA MET A 125 -1.72 10.45 6.69
C MET A 125 -2.78 9.40 6.31
N ARG A 126 -2.52 8.13 6.63
CA ARG A 126 -3.47 7.03 6.44
C ARG A 126 -4.06 6.58 7.77
N GLU A 127 -5.38 6.46 7.82
CA GLU A 127 -6.07 5.86 8.98
C GLU A 127 -5.80 4.34 9.00
N PRO A 128 -5.10 3.80 10.02
CA PRO A 128 -4.58 2.43 9.96
C PRO A 128 -5.64 1.35 9.77
N THR A 129 -6.85 1.51 10.31
CA THR A 129 -7.88 0.46 10.27
C THR A 129 -8.49 0.37 8.88
N VAL A 130 -9.02 1.49 8.36
CA VAL A 130 -9.66 1.52 7.04
C VAL A 130 -8.64 1.15 5.97
N TRP A 131 -7.41 1.66 6.03
CA TRP A 131 -6.42 1.36 5.00
C TRP A 131 -5.98 -0.10 5.01
N ARG A 132 -5.90 -0.76 6.17
CA ARG A 132 -5.61 -2.20 6.23
C ARG A 132 -6.67 -3.02 5.51
N TRP A 133 -7.94 -2.71 5.73
CA TRP A 133 -9.05 -3.44 5.10
C TRP A 133 -9.25 -3.06 3.62
N SER A 134 -9.05 -1.79 3.28
CA SER A 134 -8.99 -1.31 1.90
C SER A 134 -7.95 -2.11 1.11
N HIS A 135 -6.74 -2.21 1.67
CA HIS A 135 -5.62 -2.82 0.97
C HIS A 135 -5.75 -4.34 0.87
N ALA A 136 -6.24 -5.01 1.93
CA ALA A 136 -6.58 -6.43 1.86
C ALA A 136 -7.61 -6.72 0.76
N ARG A 137 -8.61 -5.84 0.60
CA ARG A 137 -9.60 -5.95 -0.46
C ARG A 137 -9.01 -5.66 -1.84
N HIS A 138 -8.13 -4.67 -1.95
CA HIS A 138 -7.39 -4.38 -3.17
C HIS A 138 -6.62 -5.61 -3.67
N HIS A 139 -5.89 -6.33 -2.82
CA HIS A 139 -5.18 -7.56 -3.25
C HIS A 139 -6.10 -8.74 -3.56
N THR A 140 -7.31 -8.74 -3.00
CA THR A 140 -8.30 -9.79 -3.28
C THR A 140 -8.96 -9.58 -4.64
N ASP A 141 -9.26 -8.33 -4.99
CA ASP A 141 -10.09 -7.96 -6.13
C ASP A 141 -9.42 -6.91 -7.04
N THR A 142 -8.09 -6.95 -7.19
CA THR A 142 -7.28 -5.91 -7.84
C THR A 142 -7.84 -5.49 -9.20
N ILE A 143 -8.06 -4.19 -9.39
CA ILE A 143 -8.57 -3.56 -10.63
C ILE A 143 -10.00 -4.02 -11.02
N ILE A 144 -10.69 -4.80 -10.19
CA ILE A 144 -12.09 -5.15 -10.42
C ILE A 144 -12.97 -3.96 -9.99
N VAL A 145 -13.53 -3.28 -11.00
CA VAL A 145 -14.44 -2.14 -10.83
C VAL A 145 -15.62 -2.50 -9.91
N GLY A 146 -15.87 -1.65 -8.91
CA GLY A 146 -16.91 -1.86 -7.91
C GLY A 146 -16.53 -2.87 -6.82
N ARG A 147 -15.28 -3.32 -6.78
CA ARG A 147 -14.77 -4.21 -5.72
C ARG A 147 -13.45 -3.74 -5.13
N ASP A 148 -12.58 -3.16 -5.95
CA ASP A 148 -11.31 -2.57 -5.52
C ASP A 148 -11.51 -1.10 -5.09
N PRO A 149 -11.36 -0.78 -3.79
CA PRO A 149 -11.49 0.60 -3.30
C PRO A 149 -10.28 1.48 -3.64
N GLU A 150 -9.17 0.91 -4.11
CA GLU A 150 -7.91 1.64 -4.35
C GLU A 150 -7.71 2.05 -5.82
N ILE A 151 -8.75 1.92 -6.67
CA ILE A 151 -8.70 2.43 -8.05
C ILE A 151 -8.76 3.95 -8.04
N ALA A 152 -7.59 4.59 -8.06
CA ALA A 152 -7.47 6.05 -8.12
C ALA A 152 -7.89 6.64 -9.48
N VAL A 153 -7.61 5.94 -10.58
CA VAL A 153 -7.86 6.43 -11.94
C VAL A 153 -9.00 5.64 -12.59
N MET A 154 -10.16 6.28 -12.68
CA MET A 154 -11.37 5.72 -13.28
C MET A 154 -11.26 5.62 -14.81
N ARG A 155 -12.07 4.76 -15.43
CA ARG A 155 -12.20 4.63 -16.88
C ARG A 155 -13.64 4.91 -17.33
N PRO A 156 -13.87 5.84 -18.29
CA PRO A 156 -12.90 6.82 -18.78
C PRO A 156 -12.38 7.74 -17.67
N THR A 157 -11.20 8.32 -17.87
CA THR A 157 -10.54 9.15 -16.85
C THR A 157 -11.39 10.37 -16.51
N VAL A 158 -11.82 10.45 -15.25
CA VAL A 158 -12.51 11.62 -14.71
C VAL A 158 -11.47 12.50 -14.04
N VAL A 159 -10.83 13.38 -14.82
CA VAL A 159 -9.68 14.21 -14.39
C VAL A 159 -9.95 14.91 -13.06
N LEU A 160 -11.12 15.52 -12.89
CA LEU A 160 -11.49 16.22 -11.65
C LEU A 160 -11.39 15.33 -10.42
N ARG A 161 -11.80 14.05 -10.49
CA ARG A 161 -11.69 13.11 -9.37
C ARG A 161 -10.26 12.65 -9.09
N VAL A 162 -9.33 12.83 -10.02
CA VAL A 162 -7.93 12.44 -9.86
C VAL A 162 -7.12 13.55 -9.18
N ILE A 163 -7.55 14.81 -9.35
CA ILE A 163 -6.84 16.00 -8.84
C ILE A 163 -7.51 16.66 -7.63
N SER A 164 -8.72 16.24 -7.28
CA SER A 164 -9.47 16.69 -6.09
C SER A 164 -9.20 15.81 -4.88
#